data_AF-A0A075IP02-F1
#
_entry.id   AF-A0A075IP02-F1
#
_cell.length_a   1.000
_cell.length_b   1.000
_cell.length_c   1.000
_cell.angle_alpha   90.00
_cell.angle_beta   90.00
_cell.angle_gamma   90.00
#
_symmetry.space_group_name_H-M   'P 1'
#
loop_
_entity.id
_entity.type
_entity.pdbx_description
1 polymer ?
#
loop_
_entity_poly.entity_id
_entity_poly.type
_entity_poly.pdbx_seq_one_letter_code
_entity_poly.pdbx_strand_id
1 'polypeptide(L)' 'FSMRFFLVAILFLLFDLEIALLLPTPWAIQLEHPAMTATWALTILSLLTLGLVYEWIQGGLEWAE' A
#
# COMPACT_ATOMS: atom_id res chain seq x y z
N PHE A 1 5.20 26.29 -3.02
CA PHE A 1 5.31 24.87 -2.68
C PHE A 1 4.39 24.11 -3.61
N SER A 2 4.88 23.18 -4.41
CA SER A 2 4.03 22.45 -5.35
C SER A 2 3.25 21.38 -4.61
N MET A 3 1.92 21.46 -4.68
CA MET A 3 0.99 20.49 -4.07
C MET A 3 1.32 19.03 -4.42
N ARG A 4 1.95 18.80 -5.59
CA ARG A 4 2.38 17.49 -6.08
C ARG A 4 3.37 16.79 -5.13
N PHE A 5 4.39 17.50 -4.64
CA PHE A 5 5.36 16.90 -3.71
C PHE A 5 4.74 16.56 -2.35
N PHE A 6 3.74 17.33 -1.93
CA PHE A 6 3.00 17.05 -0.69
C PHE A 6 2.14 15.78 -0.82
N LEU A 7 1.43 15.62 -1.94
CA LEU A 7 0.65 14.40 -2.22
C LEU A 7 1.53 13.16 -2.29
N VAL A 8 2.68 13.25 -2.96
CA VAL A 8 3.67 12.14 -3.01
C VAL A 8 4.19 11.78 -1.62
N ALA A 9 4.42 12.77 -0.74
CA ALA A 9 4.85 12.50 0.64
C ALA A 9 3.78 11.79 1.47
N ILE A 10 2.50 12.17 1.33
CA ILE A 10 1.39 11.47 1.98
C ILE A 10 1.26 10.06 1.43
N LEU A 11 1.34 9.89 0.11
CA LEU A 11 1.30 8.57 -0.53
C LEU A 11 2.41 7.68 0.03
N PHE A 12 3.65 8.17 0.07
CA PHE A 12 4.79 7.45 0.64
C PHE A 12 4.54 7.04 2.10
N LEU A 13 4.02 7.96 2.94
CA LEU A 13 3.70 7.66 4.34
C LEU A 13 2.65 6.54 4.47
N LEU A 14 1.62 6.58 3.63
CA LEU A 14 0.53 5.60 3.63
C LEU A 14 1.02 4.23 3.16
N PHE A 15 1.86 4.20 2.12
CA PHE A 15 2.53 2.99 1.66
C PHE A 15 3.44 2.37 2.73
N ASP A 16 4.24 3.18 3.43
CA ASP A 16 5.13 2.70 4.49
C ASP A 16 4.34 2.07 5.65
N LEU A 17 3.22 2.69 6.01
CA LEU A 17 2.30 2.16 7.03
C LEU A 17 1.69 0.80 6.60
N GLU A 18 1.24 0.67 5.36
CA GLU A 18 0.66 -0.59 4.87
C GLU A 18 1.69 -1.72 4.75
N ILE A 19 2.94 -1.40 4.38
CA ILE A 19 4.05 -2.36 4.38
C ILE A 19 4.39 -2.78 5.82
N ALA A 20 4.36 -1.87 6.78
CA ALA A 20 4.54 -2.19 8.20
C ALA A 20 3.47 -3.18 8.71
N LEU A 21 2.23 -3.09 8.19
CA LEU A 21 1.16 -4.05 8.49
C LEU A 21 1.36 -5.42 7.82
N LEU A 22 2.05 -5.49 6.68
CA LEU A 22 2.37 -6.74 5.98
C LEU A 22 3.64 -7.44 6.52
N LEU A 23 4.54 -6.72 7.16
CA LEU A 23 5.77 -7.25 7.77
C LEU A 23 5.55 -8.48 8.70
N PRO A 24 4.52 -8.54 9.55
CA PRO A 24 4.32 -9.69 10.43
C PRO A 24 3.75 -10.96 9.73
N THR A 25 3.38 -10.87 8.45
CA THR A 25 2.73 -11.99 7.73
C THR A 25 3.52 -13.29 7.69
N PRO A 26 4.87 -13.33 7.60
CA PRO A 26 5.61 -14.60 7.60
C PRO A 26 5.47 -15.38 8.91
N TRP A 27 5.38 -14.68 10.05
CA TRP A 27 5.12 -15.32 11.33
C TRP A 27 3.66 -15.73 11.47
N ALA A 28 2.74 -14.95 10.90
CA ALA A 28 1.30 -15.22 10.96
C ALA A 28 0.87 -16.48 10.15
N ILE A 29 1.72 -17.00 9.26
CA ILE A 29 1.51 -18.29 8.58
C ILE A 29 1.60 -19.48 9.55
N GLN A 30 2.24 -19.32 10.70
CA GLN A 30 2.38 -20.39 11.71
C GLN A 30 1.16 -20.52 12.64
N LEU A 31 0.16 -19.64 12.51
CA LEU A 31 -1.08 -19.67 13.30
C LEU A 31 -2.00 -20.80 12.86
N GLU A 32 -3.00 -21.13 13.69
CA GLU A 32 -3.95 -22.24 13.42
C GLU A 32 -4.77 -22.07 12.13
N HIS A 33 -4.90 -20.83 11.63
CA HIS A 33 -5.68 -20.51 10.43
C HIS A 33 -4.87 -19.72 9.39
N PRO A 34 -3.88 -20.37 8.72
CA PRO A 34 -3.01 -19.69 7.75
C PRO A 34 -3.77 -19.19 6.52
N ALA A 35 -4.84 -19.89 6.11
CA ALA A 35 -5.68 -19.48 4.99
C ALA A 35 -6.39 -18.14 5.26
N MET A 36 -6.90 -17.93 6.48
CA MET A 36 -7.55 -16.67 6.85
C MET A 36 -6.55 -15.52 6.88
N THR A 37 -5.37 -15.73 7.48
CA THR A 37 -4.26 -14.76 7.45
C THR A 37 -3.87 -14.39 6.02
N ALA A 38 -3.75 -15.38 5.13
CA ALA A 38 -3.44 -15.14 3.72
C ALA A 38 -4.51 -14.30 3.02
N THR A 39 -5.80 -14.54 3.28
CA THR A 39 -6.88 -13.71 2.72
C THR A 39 -6.82 -12.26 3.17
N TRP A 40 -6.48 -12.01 4.44
CA TRP A 40 -6.28 -10.66 4.96
C TRP A 40 -5.07 -9.97 4.33
N ALA A 41 -3.94 -10.67 4.21
CA ALA A 41 -2.74 -10.14 3.56
C ALA A 41 -3.01 -9.78 2.08
N LEU A 42 -3.73 -10.64 1.35
CA LEU A 42 -4.16 -10.37 -0.02
C LEU A 42 -5.11 -9.17 -0.12
N THR A 43 -6.01 -9.00 0.85
CA THR A 43 -6.91 -7.85 0.91
C THR A 43 -6.12 -6.55 1.05
N ILE A 44 -5.15 -6.51 1.98
CA ILE A 44 -4.27 -5.34 2.17
C ILE A 44 -3.47 -5.05 0.91
N LEU A 45 -2.85 -6.07 0.29
CA LEU A 45 -2.14 -5.92 -0.98
C LEU A 45 -3.04 -5.38 -2.10
N SER A 46 -4.29 -5.86 -2.19
CA SER A 46 -5.23 -5.38 -3.20
C SER A 46 -5.58 -3.91 -2.99
N LEU A 47 -5.77 -3.48 -1.74
CA LEU A 47 -6.05 -2.08 -1.39
C LEU A 47 -4.86 -1.18 -1.76
N LEU A 48 -3.65 -1.61 -1.42
CA LEU A 48 -2.39 -0.94 -1.75
C LEU A 48 -2.25 -0.72 -3.27
N THR A 49 -2.46 -1.78 -4.06
CA THR A 49 -2.38 -1.70 -5.53
C THR A 49 -3.46 -0.82 -6.13
N LEU A 50 -4.70 -0.88 -5.63
CA LEU A 50 -5.80 -0.04 -6.10
C LEU A 50 -5.56 1.44 -5.77
N GLY A 51 -5.05 1.75 -4.58
CA GLY A 51 -4.66 3.11 -4.19
C GLY A 51 -3.56 3.68 -5.09
N LEU A 52 -2.55 2.85 -5.42
CA LEU A 52 -1.50 3.25 -6.37
C LEU A 52 -2.05 3.60 -7.74
N VAL A 53 -2.90 2.70 -8.27
CA VAL A 53 -3.48 2.85 -9.61
C VAL A 53 -4.37 4.08 -9.68
N TYR A 54 -5.13 4.37 -8.62
CA TYR A 54 -5.94 5.57 -8.55
C TYR A 54 -5.08 6.85 -8.66
N GLU A 55 -4.02 6.95 -7.85
CA GLU A 55 -3.12 8.11 -7.88
C GLU A 55 -2.34 8.22 -9.19
N TRP A 56 -2.01 7.07 -9.81
CA TRP A 56 -1.42 7.05 -11.15
C TRP A 56 -2.36 7.67 -12.18
N ILE A 57 -3.62 7.23 -12.22
CA ILE A 57 -4.62 7.71 -13.19
C ILE A 57 -4.91 9.21 -12.98
N GLN A 58 -4.84 9.71 -11.75
CA GLN A 58 -4.99 11.14 -11.44
C GLN A 58 -3.78 12.00 -11.84
N GLY A 59 -2.73 11.42 -12.43
CA GLY A 59 -1.54 12.15 -12.86
C GLY A 59 -0.67 12.63 -11.68
N GLY A 60 -0.87 12.05 -10.49
CA GLY A 60 -0.06 12.33 -9.30
C GLY A 60 1.40 11.91 -9.46
N LEU A 61 1.64 10.93 -10.34
CA LEU A 61 2.96 10.33 -10.60
C LEU A 61 3.58 10.73 -11.96
N GLU A 62 2.85 11.45 -12.82
CA GLU A 62 3.42 11.91 -14.09
C GLU A 62 4.45 13.01 -13.82
N TRP A 63 5.71 12.74 -14.13
CA TRP A 63 6.75 13.75 -14.05
C TRP A 63 6.39 14.84 -15.05
N ALA A 64 6.36 16.10 -14.59
CA ALA A 64 6.31 17.21 -15.52
C ALA A 64 7.62 17.20 -16.31
N GLU A 65 7.54 16.85 -17.59
CA GLU A 65 8.36 17.57 -18.57
C GLU A 65 7.88 19.04 -18.63
#